data_AF-A0A0F2PBY5-F1
#
_entry.id   AF-A0A0F2PBY5-F1
#
_cell.length_a   1.000
_cell.length_b   1.000
_cell.length_c   1.000
_cell.angle_alpha   90.00
_cell.angle_beta   90.00
_cell.angle_gamma   90.00
#
_symmetry.space_group_name_H-M   'P 1'
#
loop_
_entity.id
_entity.type
_entity.pdbx_description
1 polymer ?
#
loop_
_entity_poly.entity_id
_entity_poly.type
_entity_poly.pdbx_seq_one_letter_code
_entity_poly.pdbx_strand_id
1 'polypeptide(L)'
;MRNIPTLIGFSAIVMWSALAVLTAASGTMPPFQLSAICFLIGSLIGLSAMLRDPRRLRAFRQPARVWALGLFGLFGYHFLYFTALRNAPAVEAGLIAYLWPLLIVVGSALLPGERLGWHHVAGALMGLAGTALILMGGA
;
A
#
# COMPACT_ATOMS: atom_id res chain seq x y z
N MET A 1 13.34 -10.00 21.84
CA MET A 1 13.28 -8.97 20.77
C MET A 1 12.64 -9.44 19.45
N ARG A 2 12.13 -10.68 19.31
CA ARG A 2 11.56 -11.22 18.04
C ARG A 2 10.22 -10.60 17.59
N ASN A 3 9.53 -9.84 18.44
CA ASN A 3 8.14 -9.42 18.18
C ASN A 3 8.03 -7.97 17.65
N ILE A 4 9.12 -7.18 17.74
CA ILE A 4 9.13 -5.77 17.32
C ILE A 4 8.79 -5.59 15.83
N PRO A 5 9.35 -6.39 14.89
CA PRO A 5 9.00 -6.27 13.48
C PRO A 5 7.51 -6.54 13.21
N THR A 6 6.95 -7.53 13.91
CA THR A 6 5.53 -7.88 13.82
C THR A 6 4.64 -6.77 14.39
N LEU A 7 5.03 -6.15 15.50
CA LEU A 7 4.30 -5.03 16.11
C LEU A 7 4.30 -3.79 15.19
N ILE A 8 5.46 -3.49 14.58
CA ILE A 8 5.58 -2.40 13.61
C ILE A 8 4.71 -2.69 12.38
N GLY A 9 4.74 -3.92 11.85
CA GLY A 9 3.85 -4.33 10.75
C GLY A 9 2.37 -4.20 11.10
N PHE A 10 1.98 -4.63 12.30
CA PHE A 10 0.61 -4.48 12.79
C PHE A 10 0.18 -3.02 12.89
N SER A 11 1.07 -2.12 13.36
CA SER A 11 0.77 -0.69 13.41
C SER A 11 0.47 -0.08 12.03
N ALA A 12 1.12 -0.57 10.96
CA ALA A 12 0.85 -0.11 9.60
C ALA A 12 -0.58 -0.49 9.15
N ILE A 13 -1.06 -1.68 9.52
CA ILE A 13 -2.42 -2.13 9.22
C ILE A 13 -3.45 -1.26 9.96
N VAL A 14 -3.19 -0.92 11.22
CA VAL A 14 -4.04 -0.01 12.01
C VAL A 14 -4.08 1.37 11.36
N MET A 15 -2.94 1.91 10.93
CA MET A 15 -2.87 3.20 10.23
C MET A 15 -3.63 3.18 8.89
N TRP A 16 -3.53 2.10 8.12
CA TRP A 16 -4.30 1.94 6.88
C TRP A 16 -5.80 1.83 7.11
N SER A 17 -6.23 1.23 8.22
CA SER A 17 -7.66 1.13 8.58
C SER A 17 -8.28 2.52 8.82
N ALA A 18 -7.51 3.46 9.37
CA ALA A 18 -7.94 4.85 9.57
C ALA A 18 -7.92 5.69 8.28
N LEU A 19 -7.26 5.23 7.22
CA LEU A 19 -7.04 6.01 6.00
C LEU A 19 -8.36 6.41 5.33
N ALA A 20 -9.34 5.51 5.27
CA ALA A 20 -10.64 5.78 4.63
C ALA A 20 -11.39 6.92 5.34
N VAL A 21 -11.43 6.89 6.68
CA VAL A 21 -12.08 7.92 7.50
C VAL A 21 -11.37 9.26 7.34
N LEU A 22 -10.04 9.27 7.40
CA LEU A 22 -9.24 10.49 7.24
C LEU A 22 -9.32 11.06 5.83
N THR A 23 -9.44 10.21 4.81
CA THR A 23 -9.61 10.63 3.42
C THR A 23 -11.00 11.23 3.21
N ALA A 24 -12.06 10.65 3.77
CA ALA A 24 -13.39 11.25 3.77
C ALA A 24 -13.40 12.62 4.49
N ALA A 25 -12.67 12.74 5.60
CA ALA A 25 -12.53 13.99 6.35
C ALA A 25 -11.67 15.05 5.64
N SER A 26 -10.86 14.67 4.64
CA SER A 26 -9.98 15.59 3.90
C SER A 26 -10.72 16.57 2.96
N GLY A 27 -12.04 16.39 2.81
CA GLY A 27 -12.93 17.35 2.17
C GLY A 27 -12.71 17.47 0.66
N THR A 28 -12.53 18.70 0.17
CA THR A 28 -12.44 19.02 -1.27
C THR A 28 -11.01 18.97 -1.83
N MET A 29 -10.04 18.55 -1.01
CA MET A 29 -8.64 18.57 -1.41
C MET A 29 -8.38 17.60 -2.58
N PRO A 30 -7.75 18.05 -3.68
CA PRO A 30 -7.44 17.16 -4.79
C PRO A 30 -6.56 15.98 -4.34
N PRO A 31 -6.86 14.75 -4.77
CA PRO A 31 -6.20 13.55 -4.26
C PRO A 31 -4.68 13.54 -4.47
N PHE A 32 -4.21 14.00 -5.64
CA PHE A 32 -2.77 14.12 -5.91
C PHE A 32 -2.07 15.11 -4.97
N GLN A 33 -2.74 16.20 -4.62
CA GLN A 33 -2.19 17.20 -3.70
C GLN A 33 -2.13 16.64 -2.28
N LEU A 34 -3.18 15.95 -1.84
CA LEU A 34 -3.20 15.26 -0.55
C LEU A 34 -2.06 14.23 -0.47
N SER A 35 -1.93 13.37 -1.49
CA SER A 35 -0.83 12.40 -1.56
C SER A 35 0.54 13.08 -1.56
N ALA A 36 0.73 14.17 -2.30
CA ALA A 36 2.00 14.89 -2.34
C ALA A 36 2.39 15.43 -0.95
N ILE A 37 1.44 15.99 -0.19
CA ILE A 37 1.69 16.49 1.16
C ILE A 37 1.99 15.33 2.12
N CYS A 38 1.21 14.25 2.08
CA CYS A 38 1.46 13.06 2.91
C CYS A 38 2.84 12.45 2.63
N PHE A 39 3.22 12.29 1.36
CA PHE A 39 4.53 11.79 0.98
C PHE A 39 5.67 12.74 1.34
N LEU A 40 5.44 14.05 1.26
CA LEU A 40 6.42 15.05 1.70
C LEU A 40 6.67 14.95 3.20
N ILE A 41 5.61 14.92 4.01
CA ILE A 41 5.73 14.78 5.47
C ILE A 41 6.41 13.46 5.83
N GLY A 42 5.99 12.35 5.23
CA GLY A 42 6.62 11.04 5.44
C GLY A 42 8.10 11.03 5.06
N SER A 43 8.45 11.68 3.95
CA SER A 43 9.84 11.82 3.50
C SER A 43 10.68 12.67 4.45
N LEU A 44 10.15 13.77 4.98
CA LEU A 44 10.83 14.61 5.96
C LEU A 44 11.10 13.85 7.27
N ILE A 45 10.12 13.08 7.75
CA ILE A 45 10.29 12.21 8.92
C ILE A 45 11.38 11.16 8.64
N GLY A 46 11.30 10.47 7.49
CA GLY A 46 12.31 9.50 7.07
C GLY A 46 13.71 10.10 6.99
N LEU A 47 13.83 11.27 6.36
CA LEU A 47 15.09 12.00 6.21
C LEU A 47 15.65 12.42 7.57
N SER A 48 14.82 12.91 8.49
CA SER A 48 15.22 13.28 9.85
C SER A 48 15.78 12.08 10.63
N ALA A 49 15.18 10.90 10.49
CA ALA A 49 15.67 9.67 11.10
C ALA A 49 16.96 9.15 10.45
N MET A 50 17.20 9.53 9.19
CA MET A 50 18.39 9.17 8.43
C MET A 50 19.58 10.07 8.75
N LEU A 51 19.33 11.37 8.97
CA LEU A 51 20.34 12.35 9.37
C LEU A 51 20.91 12.09 10.78
N ARG A 52 20.20 11.32 11.62
CA ARG A 52 20.68 10.90 12.95
C ARG A 52 21.84 9.91 12.91
N ASP A 53 22.07 9.22 11.79
CA ASP A 53 23.17 8.29 11.63
C ASP A 53 23.78 8.42 10.22
N PRO A 54 24.97 9.02 10.09
CA PRO A 54 25.63 9.23 8.80
C PRO A 54 25.87 7.95 8.00
N ARG A 55 25.91 6.78 8.65
CA ARG A 55 26.03 5.48 7.97
C ARG A 55 24.80 5.16 7.13
N ARG A 56 23.62 5.68 7.52
CA ARG A 56 22.36 5.49 6.78
C ARG A 56 22.34 6.29 5.49
N LEU A 57 23.06 7.41 5.39
CA LEU A 57 23.15 8.17 4.13
C LEU A 57 23.80 7.37 3.00
N ARG A 58 24.67 6.40 3.33
CA ARG A 58 25.19 5.45 2.32
C ARG A 58 24.10 4.59 1.70
N ALA A 59 22.96 4.40 2.37
CA ALA A 59 21.82 3.66 1.83
C ALA A 59 21.12 4.38 0.66
N PHE A 60 21.36 5.68 0.42
CA PHE A 60 20.90 6.36 -0.80
C PHE A 60 21.61 5.88 -2.07
N ARG A 61 22.80 5.25 -1.94
CA ARG A 61 23.57 4.74 -3.07
C ARG A 61 23.00 3.40 -3.55
N GLN A 62 21.76 3.41 -4.03
CA GLN A 62 21.11 2.27 -4.64
C GLN A 62 21.22 2.33 -6.17
N PRO A 63 21.27 1.16 -6.85
CA PRO A 63 21.22 1.13 -8.31
C PRO A 63 19.89 1.70 -8.81
N ALA A 64 19.88 2.24 -10.03
CA ALA A 64 18.69 2.87 -10.63
C ALA A 64 17.44 1.98 -10.62
N ARG A 65 17.61 0.65 -10.66
CA ARG A 65 16.51 -0.32 -10.58
C ARG A 65 15.73 -0.25 -9.26
N VAL A 66 16.41 0.01 -8.13
CA VAL A 66 15.76 0.14 -6.81
C VAL A 66 14.97 1.44 -6.73
N TRP A 67 15.52 2.53 -7.29
CA TRP A 67 14.81 3.79 -7.44
C TRP A 67 13.58 3.66 -8.34
N ALA A 68 13.71 2.97 -9.47
CA ALA A 68 12.60 2.68 -10.36
C ALA A 68 11.51 1.86 -9.65
N LEU A 69 11.88 0.81 -8.90
CA LEU A 69 10.92 0.02 -8.13
C LEU A 69 10.15 0.87 -7.11
N GLY A 70 10.84 1.72 -6.36
CA GLY A 70 10.20 2.62 -5.39
C GLY A 70 9.29 3.64 -6.08
N LEU A 71 9.77 4.29 -7.14
CA LEU A 71 9.02 5.30 -7.88
C LEU A 71 7.79 4.68 -8.57
N PHE A 72 7.96 3.67 -9.41
CA PHE A 72 6.85 3.04 -10.13
C PHE A 72 5.91 2.28 -9.19
N GLY A 73 6.42 1.68 -8.11
CA GLY A 73 5.58 1.00 -7.12
C GLY A 73 4.67 1.99 -6.37
N LEU A 74 5.26 2.99 -5.70
CA LEU A 74 4.49 3.92 -4.88
C LEU A 74 3.72 4.93 -5.73
N PHE A 75 4.40 5.67 -6.61
CA PHE A 75 3.76 6.71 -7.41
C PHE A 75 2.88 6.11 -8.50
N GLY A 76 3.33 5.04 -9.16
CA GLY A 76 2.54 4.38 -10.20
C GLY A 76 1.22 3.82 -9.69
N TYR A 77 1.21 3.19 -8.50
CA TYR A 77 -0.03 2.75 -7.84
C TYR A 77 -1.00 3.91 -7.62
N HIS A 78 -0.55 5.01 -7.01
CA HIS A 78 -1.41 6.16 -6.72
C HIS A 78 -1.91 6.83 -8.01
N PHE A 79 -1.04 6.97 -9.00
CA PHE A 79 -1.39 7.53 -10.30
C PHE A 79 -2.50 6.71 -10.99
N LEU A 80 -2.33 5.39 -11.08
CA LEU A 80 -3.32 4.50 -11.69
C LEU A 80 -4.62 4.46 -10.87
N TYR A 81 -4.54 4.42 -9.55
CA TYR A 81 -5.70 4.40 -8.67
C TYR A 81 -6.56 5.66 -8.83
N PHE A 82 -5.95 6.85 -8.80
CA PHE A 82 -6.69 8.09 -9.00
C PHE A 82 -7.19 8.25 -10.44
N THR A 83 -6.46 7.72 -11.42
CA THR A 83 -6.92 7.67 -12.81
C THR A 83 -8.16 6.77 -12.93
N ALA A 84 -8.16 5.61 -12.27
CA ALA A 84 -9.31 4.71 -12.25
C ALA A 84 -10.54 5.38 -11.59
N LEU A 85 -10.36 6.05 -10.46
CA LEU A 85 -11.43 6.80 -9.78
C LEU A 85 -12.03 7.94 -10.63
N ARG A 86 -11.29 8.47 -11.60
CA ARG A 86 -11.79 9.49 -12.54
C ARG A 86 -12.52 8.90 -13.74
N ASN A 87 -12.27 7.64 -14.07
CA ASN A 87 -12.80 6.98 -15.27
C ASN A 87 -13.86 5.91 -14.96
N ALA A 88 -14.03 5.53 -13.69
CA ALA A 88 -15.00 4.53 -13.24
C ALA A 88 -15.66 4.94 -11.92
N PRO A 89 -16.88 4.45 -11.62
CA PRO A 89 -17.50 4.57 -10.31
C PRO A 89 -16.56 4.14 -9.18
N ALA A 90 -16.58 4.88 -8.06
CA ALA A 90 -15.65 4.65 -6.95
C ALA A 90 -15.72 3.23 -6.37
N VAL A 91 -16.91 2.63 -6.37
CA VAL A 91 -17.12 1.25 -5.89
C VAL A 91 -16.41 0.24 -6.80
N GLU A 92 -16.54 0.38 -8.11
CA GLU A 92 -15.93 -0.53 -9.09
C GLU A 92 -14.40 -0.38 -9.11
N ALA A 93 -13.91 0.86 -9.12
CA ALA A 93 -12.48 1.15 -9.03
C ALA A 93 -11.87 0.65 -7.71
N GLY A 94 -12.60 0.79 -6.60
CA GLY A 94 -12.22 0.26 -5.30
C GLY A 94 -12.16 -1.26 -5.28
N LEU A 95 -13.18 -1.95 -5.82
CA LEU A 95 -13.21 -3.41 -5.95
C LEU A 95 -12.00 -3.93 -6.73
N ILE A 96 -11.69 -3.31 -7.86
CA ILE A 96 -10.51 -3.66 -8.67
C ILE A 96 -9.22 -3.42 -7.87
N ALA A 97 -9.11 -2.29 -7.18
CA ALA A 97 -7.92 -2.00 -6.36
C ALA A 97 -7.74 -3.01 -5.22
N TYR A 98 -8.83 -3.49 -4.62
CA TYR A 98 -8.81 -4.51 -3.56
C TYR A 98 -8.40 -5.91 -4.00
N LEU A 99 -8.14 -6.15 -5.29
CA LEU A 99 -7.51 -7.40 -5.75
C LEU A 99 -6.03 -7.49 -5.35
N TRP A 100 -5.42 -6.41 -4.84
CA TRP A 100 -4.00 -6.40 -4.46
C TRP A 100 -3.56 -7.56 -3.54
N PRO A 101 -4.33 -8.05 -2.53
CA PRO A 101 -3.90 -9.18 -1.69
C PRO A 101 -3.84 -10.49 -2.49
N LEU A 102 -4.79 -10.69 -3.40
CA LEU A 102 -4.79 -11.84 -4.30
C LEU A 102 -3.58 -11.77 -5.25
N LEU A 103 -3.31 -10.60 -5.82
CA LEU A 103 -2.15 -10.37 -6.67
C LEU A 103 -0.83 -10.58 -5.92
N ILE A 104 -0.75 -10.22 -4.63
CA ILE A 104 0.42 -10.52 -3.80
C ILE A 104 0.57 -12.03 -3.60
N VAL A 105 -0.50 -12.76 -3.27
CA VAL A 105 -0.43 -14.22 -3.08
C VAL A 105 -0.01 -14.93 -4.37
N VAL A 106 -0.59 -14.56 -5.51
CA VAL A 106 -0.21 -15.12 -6.82
C VAL A 106 1.21 -14.69 -7.21
N GLY A 107 1.57 -13.42 -6.98
CA GLY A 107 2.91 -12.90 -7.24
C GLY A 107 3.98 -13.59 -6.39
N SER A 108 3.67 -13.90 -5.13
CA SER A 108 4.53 -14.69 -4.25
C SER A 108 4.75 -16.11 -4.75
N ALA A 109 3.79 -16.69 -5.48
CA ALA A 109 3.96 -17.99 -6.13
C ALA A 109 5.01 -17.99 -7.24
N LEU A 110 5.24 -16.83 -7.85
CA LEU A 110 6.20 -16.64 -8.94
C LEU A 110 7.62 -16.38 -8.42
N LEU A 111 7.80 -16.23 -7.10
CA LEU A 111 9.12 -16.02 -6.50
C LEU A 111 9.92 -17.33 -6.46
N PRO A 112 11.20 -17.32 -6.86
CA PRO A 112 12.05 -18.50 -6.82
C PRO A 112 12.19 -19.05 -5.39
N GLY A 113 11.77 -20.30 -5.18
CA GLY A 113 11.95 -21.02 -3.90
C GLY A 113 10.73 -21.03 -2.98
N GLU A 114 9.65 -20.29 -3.30
CA GLU A 114 8.42 -20.29 -2.52
C GLU A 114 7.44 -21.37 -3.02
N ARG A 115 6.75 -22.05 -2.09
CA ARG A 115 5.67 -23.01 -2.39
C ARG A 115 4.37 -22.47 -1.82
N LEU A 116 3.38 -22.20 -2.67
CA LEU A 116 2.05 -21.81 -2.20
C LEU A 116 1.40 -22.99 -1.46
N GLY A 117 1.29 -22.86 -0.14
CA GLY A 117 0.39 -23.70 0.64
C GLY A 117 -1.07 -23.37 0.34
N TRP A 118 -1.94 -24.38 0.35
CA TRP A 118 -3.38 -24.23 0.11
C TRP A 118 -4.05 -23.20 1.03
N HIS A 119 -3.53 -23.04 2.26
CA HIS A 119 -3.98 -22.05 3.23
C HIS A 119 -3.82 -20.60 2.74
N HIS A 120 -2.78 -20.27 1.95
CA HIS A 120 -2.60 -18.92 1.40
C HIS A 120 -3.69 -18.59 0.37
N VAL A 121 -4.04 -19.57 -0.46
CA VAL A 121 -5.11 -19.43 -1.45
C VAL A 121 -6.47 -19.31 -0.76
N ALA A 122 -6.74 -20.16 0.24
CA ALA A 122 -7.98 -20.08 1.01
C ALA A 122 -8.12 -18.74 1.75
N GLY A 123 -7.04 -18.24 2.36
CA GLY A 123 -7.02 -16.93 3.02
C GLY A 123 -7.26 -15.77 2.05
N ALA A 124 -6.65 -15.82 0.87
CA ALA A 124 -6.87 -14.81 -0.18
C ALA A 124 -8.32 -14.80 -0.67
N LEU A 125 -8.91 -15.98 -0.91
CA LEU A 125 -10.30 -16.11 -1.35
C LEU A 125 -11.28 -15.64 -0.27
N MET A 126 -11.05 -15.99 1.00
CA MET A 126 -11.87 -15.50 2.12
C MET A 126 -11.75 -13.98 2.29
N GLY A 127 -10.55 -13.42 2.15
CA GLY A 127 -10.33 -11.96 2.18
C GLY A 127 -11.08 -11.25 1.05
N LEU A 128 -10.96 -11.76 -0.18
CA LEU A 128 -11.67 -11.23 -1.35
C LEU A 128 -13.19 -11.31 -1.19
N ALA A 129 -13.71 -12.44 -0.70
CA ALA A 129 -15.13 -12.62 -0.42
C ALA A 129 -15.63 -11.64 0.67
N GLY A 130 -14.84 -11.42 1.72
CA GLY A 130 -15.13 -10.44 2.76
C GLY A 130 -15.17 -9.01 2.22
N THR A 131 -14.21 -8.63 1.39
CA THR A 131 -14.20 -7.30 0.75
C THR A 131 -15.39 -7.10 -0.19
N ALA A 132 -15.72 -8.12 -0.98
CA ALA A 132 -16.89 -8.10 -1.86
C ALA A 132 -18.20 -7.96 -1.06
N LEU A 133 -18.35 -8.68 0.05
CA LEU A 133 -19.51 -8.57 0.94
C LEU A 133 -19.64 -7.18 1.56
N ILE A 134 -18.55 -6.59 2.05
CA ILE A 134 -18.56 -5.25 2.66
C ILE A 134 -18.96 -4.19 1.63
N LEU A 135 -18.47 -4.30 0.39
CA LEU A 135 -18.73 -3.32 -0.67
C LEU A 135 -20.12 -3.49 -1.31
N MET A 136 -20.65 -4.71 -1.37
CA MET A 136 -22.02 -4.97 -1.87
C MET A 136 -23.10 -4.71 -0.82
N GLY A 137 -22.81 -4.96 0.47
CA GLY A 137 -23.74 -4.73 1.59
C GLY A 137 -23.73 -3.31 2.16
N GLY A 138 -22.80 -2.46 1.71
CA GLY A 138 -22.73 -1.03 2.06
C GLY A 138 -23.40 -0.10 1.05
N ALA A 139 -24.15 -0.65 0.08
CA ALA A 139 -24.96 0.08 -0.90
C ALA A 139 -26.40 0.24 -0.42
#